data_AF-A0A0G0UG62-F1
#
_entry.id   AF-A0A0G0UG62-F1
#
_cell.length_a   1.000
_cell.length_b   1.000
_cell.length_c   1.000
_cell.angle_alpha   90.00
_cell.angle_beta   90.00
_cell.angle_gamma   90.00
#
_symmetry.space_group_name_H-M   'P 1'
#
loop_
_entity.id
_entity.type
_entity.pdbx_description
1 polymer ?
#
loop_
_entity_poly.entity_id
_entity_poly.type
_entity_poly.pdbx_seq_one_letter_code
_entity_poly.pdbx_strand_id
1 'polypeptide(L)'
;MARDRMRSPAEIDESRPESKEINRENIERYIEGCEEIAIRLDTIIRNVAESGKKPVILIPSRGAVPIFILARRFLNELHGEGSYLASRNARYYPKGIFDFLEEQSPQKPDDQTTADVLLFPFTADVSLETADDETLARELRNSCARSVMQIVKGRDFGLHDLEWYKFLMEKLNKIPDDPEQLNPKNIVTSLESYPVSKDAQIILIDTVISGRAANDITSAFKTLGHTVIPLLAVDTSRGERFNPKRKAEIQGTLRPIWELLPENDIFVEFPLITEDKGSGLLGVVALNFINFNEEGTFHEANHNYDPDFRPQSCVWAIPPVSARNEYLENFRQFIKTAWSCRNGSQNPCTNEEIEELKIRTKPLTARHDAPSYAEINQIVPVEKAAALKESASHIVSVRLPEKTANQWIAEFSTKTTHS
;
A
#
# COMPACT_ATOMS: atom_id res chain seq x y z
N MET A 1 -51.62 16.22 9.09
CA MET A 1 -51.78 15.20 8.03
C MET A 1 -50.69 15.42 6.98
N ALA A 2 -49.51 14.84 7.22
CA ALA A 2 -48.43 14.80 6.24
C ALA A 2 -48.52 13.44 5.54
N ARG A 3 -48.61 13.44 4.21
CA ARG A 3 -48.63 12.23 3.40
C ARG A 3 -47.19 11.72 3.28
N ASP A 4 -46.93 10.59 3.90
CA ASP A 4 -45.84 9.67 3.57
C ASP A 4 -45.81 9.45 2.06
N ARG A 5 -44.73 9.89 1.41
CA ARG A 5 -44.30 9.31 0.14
C ARG A 5 -43.29 8.23 0.49
N MET A 6 -43.81 7.02 0.71
CA MET A 6 -43.03 5.80 0.57
C MET A 6 -42.36 5.84 -0.81
N ARG A 7 -41.04 6.03 -0.84
CA ARG A 7 -40.24 5.72 -2.04
C ARG A 7 -40.28 4.22 -2.22
N SER A 8 -40.60 3.78 -3.43
CA SER A 8 -40.66 2.37 -3.80
C SER A 8 -39.26 1.75 -3.71
N PRO A 9 -39.12 0.48 -3.29
CA PRO A 9 -37.84 -0.24 -3.24
C PRO A 9 -37.17 -0.48 -4.61
N ALA A 10 -37.76 0.02 -5.70
CA ALA A 10 -37.36 -0.23 -7.08
C ALA A 10 -36.46 0.86 -7.69
N GLU A 11 -36.18 1.95 -6.97
CA GLU A 11 -35.18 2.96 -7.36
C GLU A 11 -33.77 2.69 -6.75
N ILE A 12 -33.54 1.45 -6.30
CA ILE A 12 -32.22 0.97 -5.80
C ILE A 12 -31.42 0.26 -6.93
N ASP A 13 -31.95 0.25 -8.16
CA ASP A 13 -31.35 -0.46 -9.30
C ASP A 13 -30.75 0.49 -10.37
N GLU A 14 -30.00 1.50 -9.93
CA GLU A 14 -29.02 2.15 -10.79
C GLU A 14 -27.66 1.49 -10.56
N SER A 15 -27.18 0.78 -11.59
CA SER A 15 -25.84 0.22 -11.73
C SER A 15 -24.77 1.08 -11.06
N ARG A 16 -24.23 0.58 -9.94
CA ARG A 16 -23.19 1.23 -9.14
C ARG A 16 -21.95 1.55 -10.00
N PRO A 17 -21.24 2.69 -9.75
CA PRO A 17 -20.08 3.11 -10.55
C PRO A 17 -19.01 2.02 -10.74
N GLU A 18 -18.80 1.18 -9.73
CA GLU A 18 -17.81 0.09 -9.68
C GLU A 18 -17.99 -0.96 -10.80
N SER A 19 -19.25 -1.25 -11.17
CA SER A 19 -19.58 -2.20 -12.25
C SER A 19 -19.27 -1.64 -13.64
N LYS A 20 -18.99 -0.34 -13.74
CA LYS A 20 -18.58 0.33 -14.98
C LYS A 20 -17.08 0.34 -15.17
N GLU A 21 -16.29 0.23 -14.10
CA GLU A 21 -14.81 0.29 -14.17
C GLU A 21 -14.18 -1.04 -14.59
N ILE A 22 -14.74 -2.18 -14.15
CA ILE A 22 -14.30 -3.51 -14.62
C ILE A 22 -15.00 -3.82 -15.95
N ASN A 23 -14.34 -3.46 -17.04
CA ASN A 23 -14.73 -3.80 -18.40
C ASN A 23 -13.47 -4.06 -19.23
N ARG A 24 -13.65 -4.63 -20.43
CA ARG A 24 -12.53 -4.97 -21.32
C ARG A 24 -11.58 -3.81 -21.58
N GLU A 25 -12.12 -2.68 -22.04
CA GLU A 25 -11.34 -1.50 -22.42
C GLU A 25 -10.49 -1.01 -21.24
N ASN A 26 -11.06 -0.93 -20.05
CA ASN A 26 -10.33 -0.49 -18.87
C ASN A 26 -9.26 -1.50 -18.44
N ILE A 27 -9.52 -2.80 -18.52
CA ILE A 27 -8.54 -3.83 -18.18
C ILE A 27 -7.38 -3.83 -19.20
N GLU A 28 -7.69 -3.70 -20.49
CA GLU A 28 -6.70 -3.57 -21.57
C GLU A 28 -5.83 -2.31 -21.37
N ARG A 29 -6.43 -1.16 -21.11
CA ARG A 29 -5.69 0.08 -20.80
C ARG A 29 -4.90 0.00 -19.49
N TYR A 30 -5.42 -0.70 -18.49
CA TYR A 30 -4.71 -0.92 -17.22
C TYR A 30 -3.46 -1.76 -17.43
N ILE A 31 -3.53 -2.85 -18.21
CA ILE A 31 -2.35 -3.70 -18.48
C ILE A 31 -1.33 -3.00 -19.40
N GLU A 32 -1.77 -2.20 -20.37
CA GLU A 32 -0.90 -1.31 -21.17
C GLU A 32 -0.18 -0.28 -20.28
N GLY A 33 -0.89 0.31 -19.32
CA GLY A 33 -0.29 1.20 -18.32
C GLY A 33 0.75 0.49 -17.46
N CYS A 34 0.49 -0.76 -17.06
CA CYS A 34 1.47 -1.58 -16.33
C CYS A 34 2.70 -1.92 -17.16
N GLU A 35 2.55 -2.14 -18.48
CA GLU A 35 3.68 -2.33 -19.40
C GLU A 35 4.54 -1.07 -19.50
N GLU A 36 3.92 0.11 -19.63
CA GLU A 36 4.65 1.38 -19.64
C GLU A 36 5.37 1.64 -18.30
N ILE A 37 4.72 1.34 -17.17
CA ILE A 37 5.37 1.36 -15.84
C ILE A 37 6.59 0.42 -15.83
N ALA A 38 6.49 -0.78 -16.41
CA ALA A 38 7.60 -1.72 -16.50
C ALA A 38 8.80 -1.10 -17.25
N ILE A 39 8.58 -0.57 -18.45
CA ILE A 39 9.63 0.02 -19.29
C ILE A 39 10.34 1.18 -18.58
N ARG A 40 9.56 2.07 -17.93
CA ARG A 40 10.10 3.19 -17.17
C ARG A 40 10.85 2.73 -15.92
N LEU A 41 10.33 1.74 -15.22
CA LEU A 41 10.96 1.16 -14.05
C LEU A 41 12.31 0.50 -14.40
N ASP A 42 12.40 -0.24 -15.52
CA ASP A 42 13.65 -0.83 -16.01
C ASP A 42 14.73 0.23 -16.21
N THR A 43 14.35 1.32 -16.88
CA THR A 43 15.23 2.45 -17.17
C THR A 43 15.74 3.09 -15.88
N ILE A 44 14.83 3.36 -14.92
CA ILE A 44 15.20 3.95 -13.64
C ILE A 44 16.15 3.02 -12.87
N ILE A 45 15.82 1.73 -12.76
CA ILE A 45 16.64 0.75 -12.02
C ILE A 45 18.04 0.66 -12.62
N ARG A 46 18.15 0.57 -13.95
CA ARG A 46 19.43 0.53 -14.66
C ARG A 46 20.24 1.80 -14.41
N ASN A 47 19.65 2.98 -14.60
CA ASN A 47 20.35 4.26 -14.38
C ASN A 47 20.85 4.40 -12.94
N VAL A 48 20.03 3.98 -11.97
CA VAL A 48 20.41 3.95 -10.55
C VAL A 48 21.59 3.00 -10.32
N ALA A 49 21.52 1.77 -10.83
CA ALA A 49 22.59 0.79 -10.68
C ALA A 49 23.90 1.24 -11.35
N GLU A 50 23.83 1.82 -12.55
CA GLU A 50 24.98 2.37 -13.29
C GLU A 50 25.61 3.58 -12.60
N SER A 51 24.82 4.34 -11.82
CA SER A 51 25.34 5.41 -10.95
C SER A 51 26.10 4.91 -9.72
N GLY A 52 26.23 3.59 -9.54
CA GLY A 52 26.86 2.96 -8.39
C GLY A 52 25.99 2.93 -7.13
N LYS A 53 24.71 3.31 -7.24
CA LYS A 53 23.73 3.28 -6.15
C LYS A 53 22.95 1.99 -6.17
N LYS A 54 22.42 1.59 -5.01
CA LYS A 54 21.56 0.41 -4.89
C LYS A 54 20.08 0.78 -5.10
N PRO A 55 19.39 0.25 -6.12
CA PRO A 55 17.96 0.45 -6.31
C PRO A 55 17.13 -0.14 -5.16
N VAL A 56 16.21 0.67 -4.62
CA VAL A 56 15.21 0.24 -3.63
C VAL A 56 13.83 0.66 -4.10
N ILE A 57 13.00 -0.31 -4.49
CA ILE A 57 11.63 -0.08 -4.93
C ILE A 57 10.73 -0.03 -3.70
N LEU A 58 10.19 1.15 -3.38
CA LEU A 58 9.22 1.34 -2.31
C LEU A 58 7.79 1.32 -2.88
N ILE A 59 6.94 0.47 -2.33
CA ILE A 59 5.51 0.36 -2.66
C ILE A 59 4.73 0.80 -1.41
N PRO A 60 4.26 2.06 -1.37
CA PRO A 60 3.67 2.65 -0.17
C PRO A 60 2.16 2.40 -0.08
N SER A 61 1.49 2.25 -1.23
CA SER A 61 0.05 2.04 -1.33
C SER A 61 -0.25 0.59 -1.66
N ARG A 62 -1.39 0.10 -1.15
CA ARG A 62 -1.83 -1.24 -1.52
C ARG A 62 -2.17 -1.26 -3.02
N GLY A 63 -2.80 -0.21 -3.55
CA GLY A 63 -3.25 -0.12 -4.95
C GLY A 63 -2.12 -0.27 -5.98
N ALA A 64 -0.89 0.09 -5.60
CA ALA A 64 0.31 -0.06 -6.39
C ALA A 64 0.87 -1.50 -6.42
N VAL A 65 0.49 -2.38 -5.49
CA VAL A 65 0.94 -3.79 -5.45
C VAL A 65 0.64 -4.55 -6.75
N PRO A 66 -0.61 -4.60 -7.26
CA PRO A 66 -0.92 -5.29 -8.50
C PRO A 66 -0.24 -4.67 -9.72
N ILE A 67 -0.10 -3.33 -9.77
CA ILE A 67 0.63 -2.62 -10.82
C ILE A 67 2.08 -3.09 -10.84
N PHE A 68 2.73 -3.11 -9.68
CA PHE A 68 4.11 -3.58 -9.55
C PHE A 68 4.28 -5.05 -9.98
N ILE A 69 3.35 -5.93 -9.58
CA ILE A 69 3.41 -7.36 -9.96
C ILE A 69 3.33 -7.53 -11.47
N LEU A 70 2.40 -6.84 -12.13
CA LEU A 70 2.24 -6.92 -13.58
C LEU A 70 3.45 -6.30 -14.29
N ALA A 71 3.94 -5.16 -13.82
CA ALA A 71 5.16 -4.54 -14.34
C ALA A 71 6.37 -5.47 -14.20
N ARG A 72 6.54 -6.14 -13.04
CA ARG A 72 7.57 -7.15 -12.83
C ARG A 72 7.44 -8.33 -13.81
N ARG A 73 6.22 -8.80 -14.08
CA ARG A 73 6.00 -9.88 -15.06
C ARG A 73 6.44 -9.46 -16.46
N PHE A 74 6.14 -8.24 -16.89
CA PHE A 74 6.65 -7.69 -18.16
C PHE A 74 8.19 -7.66 -18.19
N LEU A 75 8.83 -7.17 -17.12
CA LEU A 75 10.30 -7.13 -17.05
C LEU A 75 10.95 -8.51 -17.12
N ASN A 76 10.35 -9.47 -16.43
CA ASN A 76 10.85 -10.85 -16.45
C ASN A 76 10.60 -11.52 -17.81
N GLU A 77 9.56 -11.14 -18.56
CA GLU A 77 9.38 -11.61 -19.94
C GLU A 77 10.37 -10.98 -20.91
N LEU A 78 10.68 -9.68 -20.76
CA LEU A 78 11.61 -8.96 -21.60
C LEU A 78 13.06 -9.43 -21.42
N HIS A 79 13.49 -9.62 -20.18
CA HIS A 79 14.90 -9.86 -19.85
C HIS A 79 15.19 -11.26 -19.29
N GLY A 80 14.16 -12.07 -19.02
CA GLY A 80 14.29 -13.36 -18.37
C GLY A 80 15.02 -13.25 -17.03
N GLU A 81 15.96 -14.16 -16.82
CA GLU A 81 16.86 -14.18 -15.65
C GLU A 81 17.80 -12.96 -15.56
N GLY A 82 17.91 -12.15 -16.62
CA GLY A 82 18.66 -10.90 -16.63
C GLY A 82 17.93 -9.71 -16.01
N SER A 83 16.62 -9.82 -15.76
CA SER A 83 15.82 -8.77 -15.11
C SER A 83 16.34 -8.47 -13.70
N TYR A 84 16.54 -7.19 -13.36
CA TYR A 84 16.87 -6.76 -11.99
C TYR A 84 15.82 -7.20 -10.96
N LEU A 85 14.59 -7.45 -11.39
CA LEU A 85 13.49 -7.91 -10.55
C LEU A 85 13.17 -9.41 -10.71
N ALA A 86 14.04 -10.18 -11.38
CA ALA A 86 13.95 -11.63 -11.37
C ALA A 86 14.11 -12.17 -9.93
N SER A 87 13.52 -13.33 -9.63
CA SER A 87 13.51 -13.92 -8.28
C SER A 87 14.90 -14.15 -7.68
N ARG A 88 15.93 -14.33 -8.51
CA ARG A 88 17.32 -14.46 -8.07
C ARG A 88 18.02 -13.12 -7.82
N ASN A 89 17.59 -12.05 -8.49
CA ASN A 89 18.28 -10.75 -8.51
C ASN A 89 17.69 -9.72 -7.53
N ALA A 90 16.46 -9.93 -7.04
CA ALA A 90 15.78 -9.02 -6.13
C ALA A 90 15.41 -9.66 -4.79
N ARG A 91 15.58 -8.90 -3.70
CA ARG A 91 15.05 -9.28 -2.38
C ARG A 91 13.76 -8.54 -2.10
N TYR A 92 12.78 -9.25 -1.55
CA TYR A 92 11.45 -8.72 -1.29
C TYR A 92 11.18 -8.69 0.20
N TYR A 93 10.67 -7.56 0.68
CA TYR A 93 10.40 -7.28 2.07
C TYR A 93 8.94 -6.80 2.23
N PRO A 94 8.14 -7.39 3.13
CA PRO A 94 8.44 -8.57 3.95
C PRO A 94 8.68 -9.84 3.11
N LYS A 95 9.54 -10.74 3.59
CA LYS A 95 9.82 -12.01 2.91
C LYS A 95 8.53 -12.83 2.77
N GLY A 96 8.30 -13.43 1.60
CA GLY A 96 7.17 -14.32 1.33
C GLY A 96 5.85 -13.63 0.99
N ILE A 97 5.76 -12.28 1.03
CA ILE A 97 4.50 -11.58 0.75
C ILE A 97 4.00 -11.81 -0.69
N PHE A 98 4.90 -11.76 -1.67
CA PHE A 98 4.56 -12.02 -3.06
C PHE A 98 4.27 -13.50 -3.33
N ASP A 99 4.97 -14.40 -2.64
CA ASP A 99 4.70 -15.85 -2.73
C ASP A 99 3.27 -16.16 -2.28
N PHE A 100 2.82 -15.50 -1.20
CA PHE A 100 1.45 -15.61 -0.68
C PHE A 100 0.39 -15.03 -1.62
N LEU A 101 0.65 -13.83 -2.14
CA LEU A 101 -0.25 -13.15 -3.04
C LEU A 101 -0.42 -13.91 -4.37
N GLU A 102 0.67 -14.44 -4.94
CA GLU A 102 0.67 -15.04 -6.29
C GLU A 102 0.68 -16.59 -6.33
N GLU A 103 0.75 -17.29 -5.20
CA GLU A 103 0.94 -18.76 -5.12
C GLU A 103 2.16 -19.26 -5.90
N GLN A 104 3.25 -18.51 -5.87
CA GLN A 104 4.48 -18.88 -6.55
C GLN A 104 5.45 -19.62 -5.63
N SER A 105 6.37 -20.35 -6.25
CA SER A 105 7.49 -20.96 -5.51
C SER A 105 8.28 -19.88 -4.77
N PRO A 106 8.77 -20.17 -3.54
CA PRO A 106 9.49 -19.19 -2.76
C PRO A 106 10.63 -18.55 -3.55
N GLN A 107 10.68 -17.22 -3.52
CA GLN A 107 11.79 -16.47 -4.11
C GLN A 107 13.11 -16.86 -3.41
N LYS A 108 14.15 -17.09 -4.22
CA LYS A 108 15.50 -17.46 -3.77
C LYS A 108 16.52 -16.47 -4.30
N PRO A 109 16.57 -15.26 -3.72
CA PRO A 109 17.61 -14.28 -4.03
C PRO A 109 19.00 -14.87 -3.77
N ASP A 110 19.96 -14.57 -4.63
CA ASP A 110 21.37 -14.91 -4.41
C ASP A 110 22.09 -13.87 -3.55
N ASP A 111 23.36 -14.12 -3.23
CA ASP A 111 24.18 -13.21 -2.44
C ASP A 111 24.55 -11.92 -3.20
N GLN A 112 24.32 -11.87 -4.52
CA GLN A 112 24.66 -10.75 -5.42
C GLN A 112 23.45 -9.92 -5.86
N THR A 113 22.29 -10.09 -5.20
CA THR A 113 21.08 -9.32 -5.48
C THR A 113 21.32 -7.83 -5.70
N THR A 114 20.78 -7.34 -6.81
CA THR A 114 21.03 -6.02 -7.37
C THR A 114 19.94 -5.02 -7.03
N ALA A 115 18.76 -5.46 -6.58
CA ALA A 115 17.67 -4.59 -6.14
C ALA A 115 16.98 -5.11 -4.88
N ASP A 116 16.38 -4.21 -4.10
CA ASP A 116 15.46 -4.57 -3.03
C ASP A 116 14.06 -3.97 -3.29
N VAL A 117 13.02 -4.69 -2.90
CA VAL A 117 11.62 -4.26 -2.97
C VAL A 117 11.06 -4.23 -1.56
N LEU A 118 10.51 -3.09 -1.16
CA LEU A 118 9.99 -2.83 0.18
C LEU A 118 8.51 -2.44 0.11
N LEU A 119 7.66 -3.25 0.72
CA LEU A 119 6.26 -2.92 0.99
C LEU A 119 6.21 -2.31 2.38
N PHE A 120 5.79 -1.05 2.46
CA PHE A 120 5.62 -0.37 3.73
C PHE A 120 4.38 0.53 3.67
N PRO A 121 3.40 0.37 4.57
CA PRO A 121 2.13 1.07 4.46
C PRO A 121 2.25 2.58 4.69
N PHE A 122 1.99 3.41 3.68
CA PHE A 122 1.70 4.84 3.86
C PHE A 122 0.19 4.99 3.68
N THR A 123 -0.54 5.02 4.78
CA THR A 123 -2.00 5.19 4.70
C THR A 123 -2.34 6.62 4.26
N ALA A 124 -3.26 6.73 3.30
CA ALA A 124 -3.74 8.00 2.78
C ALA A 124 -5.09 8.46 3.40
N ASP A 125 -5.86 7.53 3.97
CA ASP A 125 -7.19 7.79 4.52
C ASP A 125 -7.19 7.68 6.04
N VAL A 126 -7.08 8.84 6.67
CA VAL A 126 -7.41 9.03 8.09
C VAL A 126 -8.75 9.73 8.08
N SER A 127 -9.84 8.98 8.23
CA SER A 127 -11.18 9.57 8.32
C SER A 127 -11.44 9.98 9.76
N LEU A 128 -11.16 11.24 10.14
CA LEU A 128 -11.74 11.85 11.34
C LEU A 128 -12.93 12.77 11.00
N GLU A 129 -13.40 12.80 9.75
CA GLU A 129 -14.60 13.55 9.30
C GLU A 129 -14.46 15.08 9.47
N THR A 130 -13.23 15.61 9.62
CA THR A 130 -12.97 17.04 9.94
C THR A 130 -11.75 17.62 9.20
N ALA A 131 -11.61 18.95 9.17
CA ALA A 131 -10.52 19.64 8.47
C ALA A 131 -9.10 19.33 9.02
N ASP A 132 -9.00 18.79 10.23
CA ASP A 132 -7.75 18.32 10.84
C ASP A 132 -7.18 17.05 10.17
N ASP A 133 -7.97 16.40 9.30
CA ASP A 133 -7.59 15.21 8.53
C ASP A 133 -6.35 15.45 7.64
N GLU A 134 -6.18 16.65 7.08
CA GLU A 134 -5.08 16.92 6.14
C GLU A 134 -3.72 17.07 6.85
N THR A 135 -3.68 17.78 7.97
CA THR A 135 -2.44 17.96 8.77
C THR A 135 -2.00 16.63 9.33
N LEU A 136 -2.93 15.89 9.93
CA LEU A 136 -2.68 14.56 10.45
C LEU A 136 -2.19 13.60 9.36
N ALA A 137 -2.85 13.53 8.21
CA ALA A 137 -2.41 12.65 7.12
C ALA A 137 -0.98 12.95 6.67
N ARG A 138 -0.57 14.23 6.65
CA ARG A 138 0.81 14.63 6.36
C ARG A 138 1.78 14.19 7.45
N GLU A 139 1.42 14.34 8.73
CA GLU A 139 2.26 13.90 9.86
C GLU A 139 2.46 12.39 9.90
N LEU A 140 1.40 11.62 9.64
CA LEU A 140 1.49 10.17 9.52
C LEU A 140 2.42 9.78 8.36
N ARG A 141 2.28 10.40 7.18
CA ARG A 141 3.19 10.16 6.03
C ARG A 141 4.64 10.53 6.36
N ASN A 142 4.87 11.57 7.15
CA ASN A 142 6.21 11.90 7.65
C ASN A 142 6.75 10.80 8.57
N SER A 143 5.93 10.27 9.49
CA SER A 143 6.29 9.12 10.33
C SER A 143 6.62 7.87 9.50
N CYS A 144 5.85 7.60 8.44
CA CYS A 144 6.12 6.51 7.49
C CYS A 144 7.47 6.71 6.78
N ALA A 145 7.75 7.92 6.26
CA ALA A 145 9.00 8.23 5.57
C ALA A 145 10.21 8.09 6.49
N ARG A 146 10.10 8.55 7.74
CA ARG A 146 11.10 8.37 8.80
C ARG A 146 11.38 6.89 9.08
N SER A 147 10.32 6.07 9.16
CA SER A 147 10.43 4.63 9.34
C SER A 147 11.14 3.94 8.16
N VAL A 148 10.77 4.28 6.92
CA VAL A 148 11.44 3.75 5.72
C VAL A 148 12.90 4.17 5.65
N MET A 149 13.22 5.43 5.94
CA MET A 149 14.60 5.90 5.97
C MET A 149 15.42 5.16 7.03
N GLN A 150 14.83 4.91 8.21
CA GLN A 150 15.45 4.09 9.25
C GLN A 150 15.71 2.64 8.79
N ILE A 151 14.79 2.03 8.03
CA ILE A 151 14.96 0.68 7.46
C ILE A 151 16.07 0.66 6.39
N VAL A 152 16.02 1.61 5.45
CA VAL A 152 16.85 1.56 4.23
C VAL A 152 18.26 2.12 4.45
N LYS A 153 18.38 3.25 5.19
CA LYS A 153 19.63 4.00 5.34
C LYS A 153 20.26 3.91 6.74
N GLY A 154 19.51 3.45 7.74
CA GLY A 154 19.99 3.24 9.10
C GLY A 154 19.83 4.45 10.02
N ARG A 155 20.62 4.47 11.12
CA ARG A 155 20.46 5.39 12.27
C ARG A 155 20.42 6.87 11.83
N ASP A 156 19.55 7.63 12.52
CA ASP A 156 19.34 9.10 12.51
C ASP A 156 18.05 9.62 11.85
N PHE A 157 17.16 8.76 11.34
CA PHE A 157 15.96 9.24 10.61
C PHE A 157 14.60 8.97 11.28
N GLY A 158 14.47 8.05 12.24
CA GLY A 158 13.13 7.71 12.75
C GLY A 158 13.03 6.43 13.58
N LEU A 159 13.96 6.18 14.50
CA LEU A 159 13.96 4.94 15.29
C LEU A 159 12.63 4.71 16.02
N HIS A 160 12.12 5.74 16.71
CA HIS A 160 10.89 5.61 17.49
C HIS A 160 9.64 5.40 16.64
N ASP A 161 9.53 6.01 15.45
CA ASP A 161 8.42 5.75 14.52
C ASP A 161 8.40 4.28 14.08
N LEU A 162 9.58 3.74 13.73
CA LEU A 162 9.71 2.35 13.35
C LEU A 162 9.45 1.40 14.51
N GLU A 163 9.93 1.71 15.72
CA GLU A 163 9.66 0.91 16.93
C GLU A 163 8.17 0.87 17.27
N TRP A 164 7.46 1.99 17.09
CA TRP A 164 6.02 2.03 17.25
C TRP A 164 5.30 1.17 16.21
N TYR A 165 5.67 1.26 14.93
CA TYR A 165 5.12 0.39 13.89
C TYR A 165 5.32 -1.10 14.22
N LYS A 166 6.52 -1.48 14.68
CA LYS A 166 6.82 -2.85 15.11
C LYS A 166 5.96 -3.27 16.29
N PHE A 167 5.78 -2.39 17.27
CA PHE A 167 4.91 -2.64 18.40
C PHE A 167 3.46 -2.88 17.97
N LEU A 168 2.93 -2.11 17.02
CA LEU A 168 1.59 -2.37 16.46
C LEU A 168 1.51 -3.72 15.75
N MET A 169 2.52 -4.08 14.96
CA MET A 169 2.60 -5.40 14.32
C MET A 169 2.63 -6.55 15.34
N GLU A 170 3.32 -6.38 16.47
CA GLU A 170 3.35 -7.37 17.57
C GLU A 170 1.98 -7.59 18.24
N LYS A 171 1.05 -6.64 18.11
CA LYS A 171 -0.32 -6.78 18.61
C LYS A 171 -1.20 -7.64 17.71
N LEU A 172 -0.78 -7.91 16.48
CA LEU A 172 -1.53 -8.78 15.57
C LEU A 172 -1.35 -10.26 15.96
N ASN A 173 -2.42 -11.05 15.80
CA ASN A 173 -2.39 -12.48 16.04
C ASN A 173 -1.57 -13.20 14.97
N LYS A 174 -0.88 -14.26 15.38
CA LYS A 174 -0.43 -15.30 14.45
C LYS A 174 -1.67 -16.06 13.97
N ILE A 175 -1.81 -16.20 12.66
CA ILE A 175 -2.89 -16.97 12.06
C ILE A 175 -2.37 -18.38 11.72
N PRO A 176 -3.03 -19.46 12.18
CA PRO A 176 -2.49 -20.83 12.08
C PRO A 176 -2.11 -21.33 10.68
N ASP A 177 -2.85 -20.93 9.64
CA ASP A 177 -2.68 -21.45 8.28
C ASP A 177 -1.82 -20.56 7.38
N ASP A 178 -1.32 -19.43 7.91
CA ASP A 178 -0.49 -18.53 7.11
C ASP A 178 0.97 -18.99 7.07
N PRO A 179 1.68 -18.74 5.95
CA PRO A 179 3.11 -18.99 5.87
C PRO A 179 3.83 -18.34 7.05
N GLU A 180 4.76 -19.07 7.67
CA GLU A 180 5.46 -18.57 8.86
C GLU A 180 6.15 -17.23 8.58
N GLN A 181 6.62 -16.98 7.37
CA GLN A 181 7.23 -15.72 6.95
C GLN A 181 6.30 -14.50 7.09
N LEU A 182 4.98 -14.72 7.04
CA LEU A 182 3.97 -13.68 7.18
C LEU A 182 3.40 -13.57 8.59
N ASN A 183 3.90 -14.38 9.53
CA ASN A 183 3.65 -14.15 10.95
C ASN A 183 4.06 -12.69 11.28
N PRO A 184 3.23 -11.89 11.96
CA PRO A 184 3.56 -10.49 12.26
C PRO A 184 4.95 -10.28 12.89
N LYS A 185 5.40 -11.21 13.75
CA LYS A 185 6.75 -11.19 14.32
C LYS A 185 7.85 -11.42 13.28
N ASN A 186 7.62 -12.29 12.31
CA ASN A 186 8.56 -12.57 11.24
C ASN A 186 8.53 -11.50 10.15
N ILE A 187 7.41 -10.82 9.93
CA ILE A 187 7.34 -9.60 9.13
C ILE A 187 8.25 -8.53 9.74
N VAL A 188 8.12 -8.28 11.05
CA VAL A 188 8.99 -7.35 11.78
C VAL A 188 10.46 -7.78 11.65
N THR A 189 10.78 -9.05 11.93
CA THR A 189 12.13 -9.60 11.81
C THR A 189 12.66 -9.46 10.37
N SER A 190 11.81 -9.64 9.37
CA SER A 190 12.16 -9.48 7.97
C SER A 190 12.57 -8.04 7.67
N LEU A 191 11.80 -7.05 8.14
CA LEU A 191 12.12 -5.63 7.97
C LEU A 191 13.40 -5.23 8.75
N GLU A 192 13.64 -5.83 9.92
CA GLU A 192 14.87 -5.63 10.70
C GLU A 192 16.10 -6.24 10.04
N SER A 193 15.93 -7.35 9.33
CA SER A 193 17.00 -8.00 8.57
C SER A 193 17.34 -7.27 7.26
N TYR A 194 16.73 -6.11 6.99
CA TYR A 194 16.98 -5.34 5.79
C TYR A 194 18.45 -4.88 5.73
N PRO A 195 19.15 -5.11 4.60
CA PRO A 195 20.55 -4.77 4.42
C PRO A 195 20.70 -3.26 4.18
N VAL A 196 20.80 -2.52 5.28
CA VAL A 196 20.99 -1.06 5.29
C VAL A 196 22.11 -0.65 4.33
N SER A 197 21.82 0.35 3.47
CA SER A 197 22.79 0.91 2.54
C SER A 197 22.69 2.43 2.47
N LYS A 198 23.81 3.11 2.74
CA LYS A 198 23.91 4.57 2.61
C LYS A 198 23.72 5.02 1.16
N ASP A 199 24.16 4.20 0.22
CA ASP A 199 24.10 4.45 -1.23
C ASP A 199 22.79 3.96 -1.86
N ALA A 200 21.79 3.61 -1.05
CA ALA A 200 20.47 3.28 -1.55
C ALA A 200 19.79 4.49 -2.22
N GLN A 201 19.17 4.24 -3.37
CA GLN A 201 18.29 5.18 -4.05
C GLN A 201 16.88 4.60 -4.06
N ILE A 202 15.98 5.28 -3.35
CA ILE A 202 14.57 4.90 -3.27
C ILE A 202 13.86 5.32 -4.56
N ILE A 203 13.17 4.36 -5.18
CA ILE A 203 12.26 4.49 -6.31
C ILE A 203 10.86 4.23 -5.77
N LEU A 204 9.99 5.24 -5.80
CA LEU A 204 8.64 5.18 -5.27
C LEU A 204 7.66 4.79 -6.38
N ILE A 205 7.00 3.64 -6.27
CA ILE A 205 5.90 3.27 -7.17
C ILE A 205 4.60 3.46 -6.40
N ASP A 206 3.80 4.44 -6.82
CA ASP A 206 2.56 4.79 -6.11
C ASP A 206 1.42 5.05 -7.08
N THR A 207 0.20 4.92 -6.57
CA THR A 207 -1.05 5.23 -7.25
C THR A 207 -1.49 6.65 -6.91
N VAL A 208 -2.03 7.37 -7.88
CA VAL A 208 -2.32 8.78 -7.72
C VAL A 208 -3.66 9.17 -8.33
N ILE A 209 -4.55 9.66 -7.47
CA ILE A 209 -5.82 10.27 -7.86
C ILE A 209 -5.63 11.80 -8.01
N SER A 210 -5.33 12.49 -6.92
CA SER A 210 -5.24 13.98 -6.89
C SER A 210 -3.82 14.55 -6.92
N GLY A 211 -2.80 13.72 -6.72
CA GLY A 211 -1.40 14.17 -6.56
C GLY A 211 -1.01 14.61 -5.16
N ARG A 212 -1.98 14.74 -4.23
CA ARG A 212 -1.72 15.24 -2.88
C ARG A 212 -0.83 14.31 -2.05
N ALA A 213 -1.22 13.04 -1.91
CA ALA A 213 -0.46 12.06 -1.12
C ALA A 213 0.96 11.89 -1.65
N ALA A 214 1.11 11.70 -2.97
CA ALA A 214 2.42 11.62 -3.61
C ALA A 214 3.30 12.86 -3.36
N ASN A 215 2.73 14.07 -3.38
CA ASN A 215 3.46 15.29 -3.04
C ASN A 215 3.91 15.32 -1.57
N ASP A 216 3.05 14.93 -0.64
CA ASP A 216 3.40 14.90 0.78
C ASP A 216 4.49 13.86 1.06
N ILE A 217 4.40 12.68 0.45
CA ILE A 217 5.40 11.61 0.58
C ILE A 217 6.76 12.06 0.02
N THR A 218 6.79 12.58 -1.21
CA THR A 218 8.03 13.08 -1.83
C THR A 218 8.65 14.22 -1.03
N SER A 219 7.83 15.13 -0.49
CA SER A 219 8.27 16.22 0.39
C SER A 219 8.81 15.72 1.74
N ALA A 220 8.21 14.68 2.30
CA ALA A 220 8.65 14.06 3.55
C ALA A 220 10.07 13.51 3.42
N PHE A 221 10.34 12.72 2.37
CA PHE A 221 11.69 12.21 2.10
C PHE A 221 12.69 13.34 1.83
N LYS A 222 12.30 14.37 1.08
CA LYS A 222 13.16 15.53 0.82
C LYS A 222 13.55 16.26 2.10
N THR A 223 12.63 16.40 3.04
CA THR A 223 12.88 17.01 4.36
C THR A 223 13.87 16.18 5.19
N LEU A 224 13.88 14.86 4.99
CA LEU A 224 14.88 13.94 5.55
C LEU A 224 16.19 13.92 4.75
N GLY A 225 16.40 14.84 3.81
CA GLY A 225 17.63 14.95 3.02
C GLY A 225 17.77 13.87 1.93
N HIS A 226 16.70 13.17 1.57
CA HIS A 226 16.72 12.13 0.54
C HIS A 226 15.73 12.45 -0.59
N THR A 227 16.21 12.51 -1.83
CA THR A 227 15.34 12.68 -3.00
C THR A 227 14.93 11.32 -3.52
N VAL A 228 13.65 10.96 -3.43
CA VAL A 228 13.09 9.75 -4.05
C VAL A 228 12.87 9.94 -5.55
N ILE A 229 12.92 8.86 -6.33
CA ILE A 229 12.51 8.85 -7.75
C ILE A 229 11.07 8.34 -7.81
N PRO A 230 10.06 9.20 -7.96
CA PRO A 230 8.69 8.74 -8.09
C PRO A 230 8.43 8.20 -9.51
N LEU A 231 7.66 7.12 -9.59
CA LEU A 231 7.04 6.57 -10.79
C LEU A 231 5.56 6.37 -10.45
N LEU A 232 4.72 7.25 -10.98
CA LEU A 232 3.36 7.46 -10.48
C LEU A 232 2.34 6.98 -11.51
N ALA A 233 1.52 6.02 -11.11
CA ALA A 233 0.36 5.60 -11.88
C ALA A 233 -0.79 6.56 -11.58
N VAL A 234 -1.26 7.29 -12.59
CA VAL A 234 -2.24 8.37 -12.47
C VAL A 234 -3.59 7.92 -12.98
N ASP A 235 -4.61 8.03 -12.13
CA ASP A 235 -5.97 7.65 -12.49
C ASP A 235 -6.57 8.57 -13.54
N THR A 236 -7.20 7.93 -14.53
CA THR A 236 -7.94 8.60 -15.60
C THR A 236 -9.44 8.27 -15.59
N SER A 237 -9.87 7.34 -14.71
CA SER A 237 -11.24 6.84 -14.67
C SER A 237 -12.27 7.93 -14.31
N ARG A 238 -11.88 8.87 -13.44
CA ARG A 238 -12.77 9.93 -12.94
C ARG A 238 -12.91 11.12 -13.91
N GLY A 239 -12.18 11.12 -15.02
CA GLY A 239 -12.16 12.23 -16.00
C GLY A 239 -11.51 13.54 -15.48
N GLU A 240 -11.16 13.59 -14.20
CA GLU A 240 -10.37 14.67 -13.60
C GLU A 240 -8.91 14.54 -14.04
N ARG A 241 -8.33 15.61 -14.56
CA ARG A 241 -6.91 15.65 -14.90
C ARG A 241 -6.08 15.84 -13.64
N PHE A 242 -4.93 15.18 -13.58
CA PHE A 242 -3.93 15.39 -12.53
C PHE A 242 -3.67 16.89 -12.33
N ASN A 243 -3.72 17.35 -11.07
CA ASN A 243 -3.56 18.76 -10.76
C ASN A 243 -2.19 19.29 -11.25
N PRO A 244 -2.15 20.22 -12.23
CA PRO A 244 -0.89 20.68 -12.82
C PRO A 244 0.07 21.31 -11.81
N LYS A 245 -0.47 21.96 -10.77
CA LYS A 245 0.34 22.53 -9.69
C LYS A 245 1.08 21.44 -8.92
N ARG A 246 0.37 20.36 -8.55
CA ARG A 246 0.98 19.21 -7.87
C ARG A 246 2.02 18.52 -8.76
N LYS A 247 1.76 18.47 -10.06
CA LYS A 247 2.67 17.85 -11.04
C LYS A 247 4.01 18.60 -11.05
N ALA A 248 3.92 19.93 -11.14
CA ALA A 248 5.09 20.81 -11.10
C ALA A 248 5.82 20.78 -9.75
N GLU A 249 5.10 20.70 -8.63
CA GLU A 249 5.70 20.57 -7.30
C GLU A 249 6.52 19.28 -7.17
N ILE A 250 5.96 18.14 -7.56
CA ILE A 250 6.64 16.83 -7.57
C ILE A 250 7.86 16.89 -8.50
N GLN A 251 7.71 17.31 -9.75
CA GLN A 251 8.82 17.44 -10.70
C GLN A 251 9.92 18.38 -10.20
N GLY A 252 9.54 19.45 -9.49
CA GLY A 252 10.47 20.39 -8.86
C GLY A 252 11.38 19.76 -7.81
N THR A 253 10.95 18.67 -7.16
CA THR A 253 11.79 17.93 -6.21
C THR A 253 12.90 17.12 -6.88
N LEU A 254 12.79 16.83 -8.18
CA LEU A 254 13.65 15.88 -8.91
C LEU A 254 14.82 16.52 -9.64
N ARG A 255 14.92 17.85 -9.65
CA ARG A 255 16.06 18.56 -10.26
C ARG A 255 17.44 18.00 -9.88
N PRO A 256 17.70 17.53 -8.63
CA PRO A 256 19.00 16.98 -8.27
C PRO A 256 19.34 15.60 -8.85
N ILE A 257 18.39 14.91 -9.48
CA ILE A 257 18.50 13.51 -9.95
C ILE A 257 17.89 13.33 -11.35
N TRP A 258 17.82 14.40 -12.13
CA TRP A 258 17.13 14.41 -13.42
C TRP A 258 17.74 13.41 -14.41
N GLU A 259 19.03 13.16 -14.32
CA GLU A 259 19.78 12.18 -15.10
C GLU A 259 19.36 10.73 -14.86
N LEU A 260 18.69 10.45 -13.74
CA LEU A 260 18.18 9.11 -13.40
C LEU A 260 16.77 8.89 -13.93
N LEU A 261 16.11 9.92 -14.44
CA LEU A 261 14.72 9.86 -14.88
C LEU A 261 14.59 9.27 -16.30
N PRO A 262 13.47 8.59 -16.60
CA PRO A 262 13.16 8.16 -17.96
C PRO A 262 12.96 9.38 -18.89
N GLU A 263 13.23 9.19 -20.19
CA GLU A 263 12.98 10.23 -21.21
C GLU A 263 11.49 10.59 -21.31
N ASN A 264 10.63 9.59 -21.11
CA ASN A 264 9.20 9.73 -20.97
C ASN A 264 8.89 10.01 -19.49
N ASP A 265 8.06 11.02 -19.19
CA ASP A 265 7.76 11.58 -17.85
C ASP A 265 7.63 10.54 -16.70
N ILE A 266 7.64 10.96 -15.44
CA ILE A 266 7.46 10.05 -14.28
C ILE A 266 5.99 9.65 -14.01
N PHE A 267 5.05 10.15 -14.82
CA PHE A 267 3.61 9.92 -14.68
C PHE A 267 3.11 9.02 -15.82
N VAL A 268 2.47 7.91 -15.47
CA VAL A 268 1.82 7.01 -16.43
C VAL A 268 0.32 7.07 -16.19
N GLU A 269 -0.44 7.53 -17.18
CA GLU A 269 -1.88 7.79 -17.05
C GLU A 269 -2.70 6.60 -17.59
N PHE A 270 -3.47 5.94 -16.72
CA PHE A 270 -4.35 4.82 -17.08
C PHE A 270 -5.48 4.65 -16.03
N PRO A 271 -6.59 3.97 -16.34
CA PRO A 271 -7.68 3.82 -15.36
C PRO A 271 -7.23 2.95 -14.19
N LEU A 272 -7.24 3.47 -12.95
CA LEU A 272 -6.79 2.71 -11.78
C LEU A 272 -7.92 1.85 -11.21
N ILE A 273 -8.06 0.63 -11.72
CA ILE A 273 -9.07 -0.34 -11.26
C ILE A 273 -8.81 -0.80 -9.81
N THR A 274 -7.60 -0.64 -9.29
CA THR A 274 -7.13 -1.17 -8.00
C THR A 274 -7.07 -0.14 -6.88
N GLU A 275 -7.55 1.08 -7.15
CA GLU A 275 -7.58 2.19 -6.19
C GLU A 275 -8.99 2.34 -5.57
N ASP A 276 -9.10 3.11 -4.47
CA ASP A 276 -10.33 3.29 -3.70
C ASP A 276 -11.01 1.95 -3.36
N LYS A 277 -12.16 1.67 -3.97
CA LYS A 277 -12.94 0.42 -3.79
C LYS A 277 -12.27 -0.78 -4.43
N GLY A 278 -11.48 -0.55 -5.48
CA GLY A 278 -10.59 -1.53 -6.08
C GLY A 278 -9.53 -2.05 -5.13
N SER A 279 -9.31 -1.40 -3.97
CA SER A 279 -8.35 -1.90 -2.99
C SER A 279 -8.75 -3.22 -2.30
N GLY A 280 -10.00 -3.67 -2.47
CA GLY A 280 -10.44 -5.01 -2.09
C GLY A 280 -9.82 -6.09 -2.96
N LEU A 281 -9.33 -5.70 -4.14
CA LEU A 281 -8.63 -6.59 -5.06
C LEU A 281 -7.25 -6.97 -4.56
N LEU A 282 -6.74 -6.44 -3.45
CA LEU A 282 -5.31 -6.41 -3.11
C LEU A 282 -4.82 -7.59 -2.25
N GLY A 283 -5.72 -8.50 -1.89
CA GLY A 283 -5.41 -9.69 -1.10
C GLY A 283 -5.06 -9.43 0.37
N VAL A 284 -5.01 -8.17 0.80
CA VAL A 284 -4.64 -7.74 2.16
C VAL A 284 -5.63 -6.72 2.71
N VAL A 285 -5.75 -6.65 4.04
CA VAL A 285 -6.53 -5.63 4.75
C VAL A 285 -5.60 -4.61 5.38
N ALA A 286 -6.13 -3.42 5.69
CA ALA A 286 -5.43 -2.45 6.52
C ALA A 286 -6.21 -2.20 7.80
N LEU A 287 -5.50 -2.12 8.92
CA LEU A 287 -6.06 -1.75 10.22
C LEU A 287 -5.56 -0.35 10.58
N ASN A 288 -6.46 0.59 10.83
CA ASN A 288 -6.15 1.95 11.28
C ASN A 288 -6.62 2.13 12.73
N PHE A 289 -5.70 2.26 13.68
CA PHE A 289 -6.01 2.41 15.10
C PHE A 289 -6.30 3.88 15.44
N ILE A 290 -7.58 4.26 15.44
CA ILE A 290 -8.01 5.66 15.48
C ILE A 290 -7.56 6.38 16.77
N ASN A 291 -7.48 5.69 17.91
CA ASN A 291 -7.05 6.30 19.16
C ASN A 291 -5.69 7.00 19.04
N PHE A 292 -4.78 6.44 18.21
CA PHE A 292 -3.41 6.94 18.05
C PHE A 292 -3.29 8.09 17.04
N ASN A 293 -4.40 8.45 16.40
CA ASN A 293 -4.50 9.61 15.52
C ASN A 293 -4.96 10.88 16.26
N GLU A 294 -5.47 10.72 17.48
CA GLU A 294 -5.99 11.82 18.30
C GLU A 294 -4.81 12.62 18.90
N GLU A 295 -4.71 13.92 18.58
CA GLU A 295 -4.98 14.92 19.61
C GLU A 295 -4.32 14.76 20.99
N GLY A 296 -3.00 14.64 21.12
CA GLY A 296 -2.34 14.61 22.43
C GLY A 296 -2.42 13.26 23.16
N THR A 297 -3.06 12.23 22.59
CA THR A 297 -3.31 10.94 23.25
C THR A 297 -2.04 10.30 23.82
N PHE A 298 -0.92 10.37 23.10
CA PHE A 298 0.36 9.84 23.61
C PHE A 298 0.86 10.60 24.83
N HIS A 299 0.74 11.93 24.81
CA HIS A 299 1.18 12.80 25.89
C HIS A 299 0.26 12.69 27.12
N GLU A 300 -1.06 12.58 26.91
CA GLU A 300 -2.04 12.38 27.97
C GLU A 300 -1.87 11.03 28.68
N ALA A 301 -1.58 9.98 27.90
CA ALA A 301 -1.29 8.65 28.46
C ALA A 301 0.09 8.58 29.11
N ASN A 302 1.09 9.29 28.58
CA ASN A 302 2.43 9.39 29.14
C ASN A 302 3.10 10.73 28.78
N HIS A 303 3.26 11.60 29.78
CA HIS A 303 3.85 12.94 29.63
C HIS A 303 5.31 12.98 29.15
N ASN A 304 5.99 11.83 29.05
CA ASN A 304 7.33 11.75 28.46
C ASN A 304 7.32 11.90 26.92
N TYR A 305 6.18 11.66 26.26
CA TYR A 305 6.07 11.94 24.84
C TYR A 305 5.86 13.44 24.59
N ASP A 306 6.43 13.93 23.49
CA ASP A 306 6.14 15.26 22.98
C ASP A 306 4.62 15.39 22.70
N PRO A 307 3.95 16.49 23.09
CA PRO A 307 2.57 16.77 22.70
C PRO A 307 2.28 16.56 21.20
N ASP A 308 3.27 16.84 20.36
CA ASP A 308 3.19 16.76 18.90
C ASP A 308 3.58 15.37 18.35
N PHE A 309 3.86 14.39 19.21
CA PHE A 309 4.19 13.03 18.77
C PHE A 309 2.97 12.34 18.14
N ARG A 310 3.03 12.14 16.82
CA ARG A 310 2.00 11.48 16.00
C ARG A 310 2.64 10.40 15.13
N PRO A 311 2.88 9.20 15.66
CA PRO A 311 3.42 8.10 14.87
C PRO A 311 2.34 7.46 14.01
N GLN A 312 2.76 6.72 12.98
CA GLN A 312 1.85 5.92 12.15
C GLN A 312 0.94 5.01 12.98
N SER A 313 -0.34 5.00 12.67
CA SER A 313 -1.39 4.21 13.35
C SER A 313 -1.97 3.09 12.48
N CYS A 314 -1.45 2.91 11.27
CA CYS A 314 -1.97 1.94 10.30
C CYS A 314 -0.99 0.80 10.04
N VAL A 315 -1.49 -0.43 9.94
CA VAL A 315 -0.70 -1.60 9.55
C VAL A 315 -1.43 -2.39 8.47
N TRP A 316 -0.70 -2.99 7.55
CA TRP A 316 -1.27 -4.01 6.66
C TRP A 316 -1.26 -5.35 7.37
N ALA A 317 -2.36 -6.08 7.21
CA ALA A 317 -2.54 -7.38 7.81
C ALA A 317 -3.17 -8.35 6.80
N ILE A 318 -3.01 -9.64 7.07
CA ILE A 318 -3.69 -10.68 6.32
C ILE A 318 -5.19 -10.61 6.66
N PRO A 319 -6.10 -10.82 5.67
CA PRO A 319 -7.53 -10.84 5.94
C PRO A 319 -7.95 -11.91 6.97
N PRO A 320 -9.11 -11.74 7.63
CA PRO A 320 -9.66 -12.74 8.53
C PRO A 320 -9.82 -14.08 7.81
N VAL A 321 -9.71 -15.20 8.54
CA VAL A 321 -9.80 -16.55 7.96
C VAL A 321 -11.14 -16.74 7.23
N SER A 322 -12.23 -16.16 7.75
CA SER A 322 -13.56 -16.23 7.13
C SER A 322 -13.66 -15.58 5.75
N ALA A 323 -12.86 -14.55 5.46
CA ALA A 323 -12.92 -13.78 4.22
C ALA A 323 -11.67 -13.95 3.34
N ARG A 324 -10.63 -14.63 3.83
CA ARG A 324 -9.32 -14.69 3.17
C ARG A 324 -9.37 -15.24 1.75
N ASN A 325 -10.06 -16.35 1.55
CA ASN A 325 -10.14 -16.97 0.21
C ASN A 325 -10.82 -16.02 -0.78
N GLU A 326 -11.82 -15.26 -0.34
CA GLU A 326 -12.50 -14.27 -1.19
C GLU A 326 -11.54 -13.16 -1.64
N TYR A 327 -10.74 -12.61 -0.73
CA TYR A 327 -9.73 -11.59 -1.04
C TYR A 327 -8.63 -12.13 -1.96
N LEU A 328 -8.08 -13.31 -1.67
CA LEU A 328 -6.93 -13.86 -2.39
C LEU A 328 -7.31 -14.42 -3.77
N GLU A 329 -8.40 -15.17 -3.88
CA GLU A 329 -8.89 -15.66 -5.17
C GLU A 329 -9.22 -14.49 -6.09
N ASN A 330 -9.83 -13.43 -5.55
CA ASN A 330 -10.13 -12.24 -6.32
C ASN A 330 -8.84 -11.56 -6.83
N PHE A 331 -7.88 -11.27 -5.94
CA PHE A 331 -6.59 -10.70 -6.34
C PHE A 331 -5.92 -11.51 -7.46
N ARG A 332 -5.85 -12.84 -7.31
CA ARG A 332 -5.20 -13.72 -8.28
C ARG A 332 -5.96 -13.75 -9.61
N GLN A 333 -7.28 -13.79 -9.56
CA GLN A 333 -8.12 -13.73 -10.75
C GLN A 333 -7.93 -12.38 -11.46
N PHE A 334 -7.89 -11.26 -10.73
CA PHE A 334 -7.62 -9.95 -11.31
C PHE A 334 -6.27 -9.92 -12.02
N ILE A 335 -5.19 -10.34 -11.35
CA ILE A 335 -3.84 -10.40 -11.94
C ILE A 335 -3.82 -11.29 -13.18
N LYS A 336 -4.48 -12.46 -13.13
CA LYS A 336 -4.57 -13.39 -14.25
C LYS A 336 -5.33 -12.79 -15.43
N THR A 337 -6.53 -12.25 -15.19
CA THR A 337 -7.37 -11.65 -16.24
C THR A 337 -6.68 -10.45 -16.87
N ALA A 338 -6.11 -9.55 -16.06
CA ALA A 338 -5.36 -8.40 -16.56
C ALA A 338 -4.19 -8.84 -17.45
N TRP A 339 -3.40 -9.83 -17.00
CA TRP A 339 -2.31 -10.40 -17.79
C TRP A 339 -2.78 -11.03 -19.11
N SER A 340 -3.88 -11.78 -19.09
CA SER A 340 -4.45 -12.38 -20.30
C SER A 340 -5.01 -11.35 -21.28
N CYS A 341 -5.43 -10.17 -20.82
CA CYS A 341 -5.91 -9.08 -21.67
C CYS A 341 -4.80 -8.28 -22.37
N ARG A 342 -3.52 -8.57 -22.08
CA ARG A 342 -2.42 -7.89 -22.77
C ARG A 342 -2.48 -8.13 -24.29
N ASN A 343 -2.04 -7.13 -25.05
CA ASN A 343 -1.90 -7.29 -26.49
C ASN A 343 -0.86 -8.38 -26.80
N GLY A 344 -1.17 -9.27 -27.75
CA GLY A 344 -0.30 -10.39 -28.11
C GLY A 344 -0.29 -11.57 -27.12
N SER A 345 -1.21 -11.63 -26.15
CA SER A 345 -1.37 -12.81 -25.29
C SER A 345 -1.61 -14.10 -26.11
N GLN A 346 -0.96 -15.20 -25.73
CA GLN A 346 -1.22 -16.52 -26.31
C GLN A 346 -2.65 -17.00 -26.03
N ASN A 347 -3.18 -16.63 -24.86
CA ASN A 347 -4.56 -16.90 -24.44
C ASN A 347 -5.20 -15.54 -24.11
N PRO A 348 -5.75 -14.84 -25.12
CA PRO A 348 -6.40 -13.56 -24.90
C PRO A 348 -7.59 -13.69 -23.94
N CYS A 349 -7.78 -12.71 -23.08
CA CYS A 349 -8.89 -12.74 -22.14
C CYS A 349 -10.24 -12.76 -22.86
N THR A 350 -11.21 -13.51 -22.34
CA THR A 350 -12.57 -13.57 -22.89
C THR A 350 -13.51 -12.59 -22.19
N ASN A 351 -14.64 -12.25 -22.81
CA ASN A 351 -15.67 -11.44 -22.14
C ASN A 351 -16.27 -12.18 -20.93
N GLU A 352 -16.31 -13.52 -20.98
CA GLU A 352 -16.78 -14.35 -19.87
C GLU A 352 -15.85 -14.21 -18.66
N GLU A 353 -14.53 -14.21 -18.85
CA GLU A 353 -13.56 -14.00 -17.77
C GLU A 353 -13.69 -12.61 -17.13
N ILE A 354 -14.00 -11.57 -17.92
CA ILE A 354 -14.22 -10.21 -17.43
C ILE A 354 -15.51 -10.12 -16.63
N GLU A 355 -16.60 -10.74 -17.11
CA GLU A 355 -17.86 -10.79 -16.38
C GLU A 355 -17.74 -11.63 -15.09
N GLU A 356 -16.98 -12.73 -15.10
CA GLU A 356 -16.69 -13.50 -13.90
C GLU A 356 -15.92 -12.65 -12.87
N LEU A 357 -14.86 -11.96 -13.30
CA LEU A 357 -14.09 -11.06 -12.45
C LEU A 357 -14.99 -9.97 -11.83
N LYS A 358 -15.88 -9.38 -12.63
CA LYS A 358 -16.84 -8.37 -12.18
C LYS A 358 -17.82 -8.92 -11.14
N ILE A 359 -18.37 -10.11 -11.37
CA ILE A 359 -19.28 -10.78 -10.41
C ILE A 359 -18.55 -11.08 -9.10
N ARG A 360 -17.32 -11.60 -9.16
CA ARG A 360 -16.50 -11.93 -7.98
C ARG A 360 -16.04 -10.70 -7.20
N THR A 361 -15.82 -9.59 -7.88
CA THR A 361 -15.38 -8.33 -7.27
C THR A 361 -16.51 -7.54 -6.63
N LYS A 362 -17.73 -7.76 -7.10
CA LYS A 362 -18.90 -7.04 -6.61
C LYS A 362 -19.05 -7.14 -5.09
N PRO A 363 -19.00 -8.31 -4.41
CA PRO A 363 -19.20 -8.36 -2.96
C PRO A 363 -18.15 -7.59 -2.14
N LEU A 364 -16.88 -7.59 -2.59
CA LEU A 364 -15.80 -6.85 -1.95
C LEU A 364 -16.00 -5.34 -2.15
N THR A 365 -16.22 -4.89 -3.38
CA THR A 365 -16.39 -3.46 -3.68
C THR A 365 -17.73 -2.87 -3.18
N ALA A 366 -18.76 -3.70 -3.02
CA ALA A 366 -20.13 -3.30 -2.71
C ALA A 366 -20.47 -3.20 -1.23
N ARG A 367 -19.68 -3.85 -0.36
CA ARG A 367 -19.92 -3.89 1.09
C ARG A 367 -19.08 -2.80 1.76
N HIS A 368 -19.72 -2.05 2.64
CA HIS A 368 -19.08 -1.10 3.57
C HIS A 368 -19.47 -1.43 5.01
N ASP A 369 -20.03 -2.62 5.23
CA ASP A 369 -20.39 -3.08 6.55
C ASP A 369 -19.09 -3.43 7.26
N ALA A 370 -18.84 -2.77 8.40
CA ALA A 370 -17.67 -3.05 9.20
C ALA A 370 -17.58 -4.56 9.49
N PRO A 371 -16.40 -5.20 9.32
CA PRO A 371 -16.23 -6.59 9.67
C PRO A 371 -16.68 -6.82 11.12
N SER A 372 -17.25 -7.99 11.38
CA SER A 372 -17.74 -8.28 12.71
C SER A 372 -16.61 -8.26 13.73
N TYR A 373 -16.95 -7.99 14.99
CA TYR A 373 -16.02 -8.10 16.11
C TYR A 373 -15.26 -9.45 16.08
N ALA A 374 -15.96 -10.55 15.78
CA ALA A 374 -15.37 -11.88 15.73
C ALA A 374 -14.33 -12.01 14.60
N GLU A 375 -14.54 -11.35 13.46
CA GLU A 375 -13.61 -11.36 12.33
C GLU A 375 -12.37 -10.51 12.61
N ILE A 376 -12.55 -9.29 13.14
CA ILE A 376 -11.40 -8.45 13.52
C ILE A 376 -10.61 -9.09 14.65
N ASN A 377 -11.27 -9.74 15.61
CA ASN A 377 -10.62 -10.45 16.70
C ASN A 377 -9.75 -11.63 16.23
N GLN A 378 -9.94 -12.15 15.02
CA GLN A 378 -9.01 -13.12 14.41
C GLN A 378 -7.68 -12.47 14.03
N ILE A 379 -7.68 -11.20 13.60
CA ILE A 379 -6.48 -10.48 13.17
C ILE A 379 -5.78 -9.81 14.35
N VAL A 380 -6.53 -9.13 15.21
CA VAL A 380 -6.01 -8.37 16.35
C VAL A 380 -6.94 -8.57 17.54
N PRO A 381 -6.44 -8.96 18.73
CA PRO A 381 -7.28 -9.15 19.89
C PRO A 381 -7.88 -7.80 20.30
N VAL A 382 -9.18 -7.66 20.07
CA VAL A 382 -9.96 -6.47 20.41
C VAL A 382 -11.02 -6.85 21.43
N GLU A 383 -11.49 -5.90 22.22
CA GLU A 383 -12.60 -6.12 23.15
C GLU A 383 -13.93 -5.86 22.45
N LYS A 384 -15.03 -6.49 22.90
CA LYS A 384 -16.38 -6.26 22.31
C LYS A 384 -16.82 -4.80 22.37
N ALA A 385 -16.23 -4.00 23.27
CA ALA A 385 -16.45 -2.58 23.39
C ALA A 385 -15.71 -1.75 22.34
N ALA A 386 -14.81 -2.35 21.54
CA ALA A 386 -14.16 -1.66 20.44
C ALA A 386 -15.18 -1.28 19.36
N ALA A 387 -15.03 -0.08 18.81
CA ALA A 387 -15.82 0.37 17.66
C ALA A 387 -15.06 0.13 16.36
N LEU A 388 -15.76 -0.42 15.37
CA LEU A 388 -15.21 -0.80 14.07
C LEU A 388 -15.95 -0.03 12.97
N LYS A 389 -15.20 0.54 12.03
CA LYS A 389 -15.74 1.20 10.84
C LYS A 389 -14.85 0.85 9.65
N GLU A 390 -15.42 0.32 8.58
CA GLU A 390 -14.68 0.12 7.33
C GLU A 390 -14.82 1.34 6.43
N SER A 391 -13.73 1.76 5.79
CA SER A 391 -13.80 2.72 4.69
C SER A 391 -14.13 2.01 3.38
N ALA A 392 -14.49 2.77 2.35
CA ALA A 392 -14.68 2.25 1.00
C ALA A 392 -13.41 1.59 0.41
N SER A 393 -12.26 1.74 1.07
CA SER A 393 -10.99 1.15 0.64
C SER A 393 -10.55 -0.04 1.49
N HIS A 394 -11.45 -0.76 2.17
CA HIS A 394 -11.07 -1.91 3.00
C HIS A 394 -10.02 -1.57 4.08
N ILE A 395 -10.06 -0.33 4.56
CA ILE A 395 -9.33 0.11 5.74
C ILE A 395 -10.31 -0.01 6.90
N VAL A 396 -10.05 -0.96 7.79
CA VAL A 396 -10.84 -1.13 9.00
C VAL A 396 -10.26 -0.20 10.06
N SER A 397 -11.01 0.85 10.36
CA SER A 397 -10.74 1.74 11.46
C SER A 397 -11.19 1.10 12.76
N VAL A 398 -10.25 0.93 13.68
CA VAL A 398 -10.42 0.28 14.98
C VAL A 398 -10.25 1.33 16.06
N ARG A 399 -11.31 1.60 16.82
CA ARG A 399 -11.24 2.38 18.06
C ARG A 399 -11.28 1.43 19.24
N LEU A 400 -10.13 1.28 19.90
CA LEU A 400 -9.95 0.52 21.12
C LEU A 400 -10.65 1.22 22.30
N PRO A 401 -11.07 0.48 23.33
CA PRO A 401 -11.41 1.08 24.61
C PRO A 401 -10.22 1.92 25.13
N GLU A 402 -10.51 3.09 25.68
CA GLU A 402 -9.50 4.06 26.13
C GLU A 402 -8.46 3.42 27.07
N LYS A 403 -8.92 2.59 28.01
CA LYS A 403 -8.05 1.84 28.92
C LYS A 403 -7.04 0.95 28.17
N THR A 404 -7.47 0.28 27.11
CA THR A 404 -6.63 -0.61 26.30
C THR A 404 -5.64 0.21 25.46
N ALA A 405 -6.07 1.32 24.88
CA ALA A 405 -5.20 2.23 24.14
C ALA A 405 -4.10 2.82 25.04
N ASN A 406 -4.46 3.31 26.23
CA ASN A 406 -3.51 3.85 27.21
C ASN A 406 -2.54 2.77 27.70
N GLN A 407 -3.01 1.54 27.90
CA GLN A 407 -2.14 0.42 28.24
C GLN A 407 -1.12 0.15 27.12
N TRP A 408 -1.52 0.18 25.85
CA TRP A 408 -0.60 -0.02 24.73
C TRP A 408 0.47 1.07 24.65
N ILE A 409 0.10 2.33 24.87
CA ILE A 409 1.06 3.46 24.91
C ILE A 409 2.04 3.29 26.09
N ALA A 410 1.53 2.93 27.27
CA ALA A 410 2.36 2.67 28.44
C ALA A 410 3.34 1.50 28.20
N GLU A 411 2.87 0.39 27.64
CA GLU A 411 3.73 -0.75 27.29
C GLU A 411 4.84 -0.36 26.30
N PHE A 412 4.52 0.43 25.27
CA PHE A 412 5.52 0.94 24.33
C PHE A 412 6.58 1.79 25.05
N SER A 413 6.16 2.72 25.92
CA SER A 413 7.09 3.59 26.66
C SER A 413 8.03 2.84 27.62
N THR A 414 7.63 1.66 28.12
CA THR A 414 8.49 0.84 28.98
C THR A 414 9.52 0.01 28.21
N LYS A 415 9.28 -0.26 26.92
CA LYS A 415 10.19 -1.02 26.05
C LYS A 415 11.30 -0.15 25.47
N THR A 416 11.03 1.12 25.22
CA THR A 416 12.00 2.08 24.69
C THR A 416 12.64 2.83 25.86
N THR A 417 13.80 2.35 26.34
CA THR A 417 14.61 3.17 27.25
C THR A 417 15.04 4.43 26.51
N HIS A 418 14.45 5.57 26.85
CA HIS A 418 14.84 6.88 26.35
C HIS A 418 16.36 7.05 26.53
N SER A 419 17.10 7.04 25.43
CA SER A 419 18.55 7.31 25.39
C SER A 419 18.84 8.33 24.29
#